data_AF-A0A961XNH7-F1
#
_entry.id   AF-A0A961XNH7-F1
#
_cell.length_a   1.000
_cell.length_b   1.000
_cell.length_c   1.000
_cell.angle_alpha   90.00
_cell.angle_beta   90.00
_cell.angle_gamma   90.00
#
_symmetry.space_group_name_H-M   'P 1'
#
loop_
_entity.id
_entity.type
_entity.pdbx_description
1 polymer ?
#
loop_
_entity_poly.entity_id
_entity_poly.type
_entity_poly.pdbx_seq_one_letter_code
_entity_poly.pdbx_strand_id
1 'polypeptide(L)'
;MAATGLAQEENAGRHEGYYYPVPQSEETYTSSVPALEGVNRKSRVGLVAGLIKRQLERQYDPGFIILAKGLEAEKMIIIATQDGRYDTLYRLRALIAALTSEARFSPLLQNSGAPEDFNFLDLLKLGGFTELTLSNGRDIAHRIIVK
;
A
#
# COMPACT_ATOMS: atom_id res chain seq x y z
N MET A 1 25.98 28.93 6.85
CA MET A 1 24.66 28.65 7.46
C MET A 1 24.10 27.40 6.82
N ALA A 2 24.36 26.24 7.43
CA ALA A 2 23.88 24.93 6.98
C ALA A 2 22.73 24.52 7.91
N ALA A 3 21.49 24.75 7.45
CA ALA A 3 20.28 24.43 8.21
C ALA A 3 19.26 23.67 7.34
N THR A 4 19.74 22.84 6.40
CA THR A 4 18.87 22.11 5.46
C THR A 4 18.92 20.59 5.64
N GLY A 5 19.74 20.09 6.58
CA GLY A 5 19.89 18.65 6.83
C GLY A 5 19.12 18.09 8.02
N LEU A 6 18.57 18.94 8.91
CA LEU A 6 18.04 18.49 10.20
C LEU A 6 16.52 18.24 10.23
N ALA A 7 15.76 18.64 9.20
CA ALA A 7 14.30 18.46 9.19
C ALA A 7 13.81 17.20 8.45
N GLN A 8 14.69 16.48 7.75
CA GLN A 8 14.29 15.36 6.89
C GLN A 8 14.34 13.98 7.56
N GLU A 9 14.97 13.83 8.74
CA GLU A 9 15.12 12.52 9.41
C GLU A 9 14.35 12.37 10.73
N GLU A 10 13.94 13.45 11.40
CA GLU A 10 13.26 13.37 12.71
C GLU A 10 11.82 12.79 12.64
N ASN A 11 11.25 12.64 11.44
CA ASN A 11 9.83 12.32 11.23
C ASN A 11 9.58 11.02 10.45
N ALA A 12 10.51 10.06 10.53
CA ALA A 12 10.39 8.77 9.84
C ALA A 12 9.12 7.96 10.22
N GLY A 13 8.44 8.33 11.33
CA GLY A 13 7.23 7.66 11.83
C GLY A 13 5.89 8.35 11.57
N ARG A 14 5.82 9.68 11.33
CA ARG A 14 4.52 10.37 11.11
C ARG A 14 4.20 10.44 9.64
N HIS A 15 3.61 9.38 9.11
CA HIS A 15 2.91 9.45 7.82
C HIS A 15 1.50 10.03 8.00
N GLU A 16 0.87 9.74 9.14
CA GLU A 16 -0.38 10.39 9.56
C GLU A 16 -0.16 11.88 9.85
N GLY A 17 -1.16 12.69 9.54
CA GLY A 17 -1.11 14.15 9.61
C GLY A 17 -0.28 14.82 8.51
N TYR A 18 0.52 14.06 7.75
CA TYR A 18 1.28 14.57 6.61
C TYR A 18 0.68 14.12 5.26
N TYR A 19 0.52 12.82 5.07
CA TYR A 19 -0.06 12.26 3.84
C TYR A 19 -1.57 12.00 3.95
N TYR A 20 -2.06 11.65 5.13
CA TYR A 20 -3.43 11.27 5.40
C TYR A 20 -3.83 11.65 6.84
N PRO A 21 -5.13 11.82 7.18
CA PRO A 21 -5.57 12.08 8.55
C PRO A 21 -5.35 10.86 9.45
N VAL A 22 -5.35 11.05 10.78
CA VAL A 22 -5.24 9.91 11.73
C VAL A 22 -6.30 8.85 11.38
N PRO A 23 -5.91 7.56 11.19
CA PRO A 23 -6.87 6.51 10.85
C PRO A 23 -8.00 6.41 11.86
N GLN A 24 -9.25 6.49 11.38
CA GLN A 24 -10.43 6.35 12.23
C GLN A 24 -10.86 4.89 12.39
N SER A 25 -10.28 4.00 11.59
CA SER A 25 -10.56 2.57 11.65
C SER A 25 -9.29 1.77 11.36
N GLU A 26 -9.19 0.63 12.03
CA GLU A 26 -8.08 -0.32 11.90
C GLU A 26 -8.62 -1.75 11.83
N GLU A 27 -7.99 -2.60 11.02
CA GLU A 27 -8.22 -4.04 11.04
C GLU A 27 -6.90 -4.83 10.92
N THR A 28 -6.93 -6.09 11.33
CA THR A 28 -5.81 -7.01 11.15
C THR A 28 -6.17 -8.03 10.09
N TYR A 29 -5.31 -8.16 9.09
CA TYR A 29 -5.34 -9.23 8.12
C TYR A 29 -4.25 -10.24 8.44
N THR A 30 -4.61 -11.51 8.61
CA THR A 30 -3.64 -12.60 8.80
C THR A 30 -3.64 -13.45 7.54
N SER A 31 -2.52 -13.43 6.83
CA SER A 31 -2.36 -14.24 5.62
C SER A 31 -2.03 -15.68 5.98
N SER A 32 -2.46 -16.62 5.15
CA SER A 32 -2.04 -18.03 5.23
C SER A 32 -0.63 -18.25 4.67
N VAL A 33 -0.06 -17.28 3.95
CA VAL A 33 1.28 -17.38 3.36
C VAL A 33 2.32 -16.59 4.13
N PRO A 34 3.56 -17.12 4.29
CA PRO A 34 4.65 -16.36 4.88
C PRO A 34 5.18 -15.31 3.90
N ALA A 35 5.93 -14.33 4.43
CA ALA A 35 6.75 -13.47 3.58
C ALA A 35 7.81 -14.29 2.86
N LEU A 36 8.17 -13.91 1.62
CA LEU A 36 9.22 -14.59 0.88
C LEU A 36 10.59 -14.38 1.55
N GLU A 37 11.43 -15.41 1.49
CA GLU A 37 12.81 -15.30 1.94
C GLU A 37 13.58 -14.24 1.14
N GLY A 38 14.46 -13.50 1.81
CA GLY A 38 15.32 -12.49 1.17
C GLY A 38 14.62 -11.19 0.78
N VAL A 39 13.33 -11.01 1.10
CA VAL A 39 12.62 -9.73 0.93
C VAL A 39 13.33 -8.61 1.69
N ASN A 40 13.55 -7.49 1.01
CA ASN A 40 14.28 -6.34 1.52
C ASN A 40 13.69 -5.02 0.97
N ARG A 41 14.25 -3.89 1.40
CA ARG A 41 13.79 -2.57 0.97
C ARG A 41 13.75 -2.41 -0.56
N LYS A 42 14.76 -2.92 -1.27
CA LYS A 42 14.84 -2.82 -2.73
C LYS A 42 13.72 -3.60 -3.41
N SER A 43 13.41 -4.82 -2.94
CA SER A 43 12.32 -5.61 -3.51
C SER A 43 10.95 -4.97 -3.25
N ARG A 44 10.71 -4.38 -2.07
CA ARG A 44 9.47 -3.64 -1.74
C ARG A 44 9.28 -2.40 -2.60
N VAL A 45 10.32 -1.58 -2.75
CA VAL A 45 10.28 -0.42 -3.65
C VAL A 45 10.02 -0.87 -5.10
N GLY A 46 10.65 -1.96 -5.54
CA GLY A 46 10.42 -2.54 -6.85
C GLY A 46 8.97 -3.00 -7.07
N LEU A 47 8.36 -3.63 -6.06
CA LEU A 47 6.95 -4.03 -6.09
C LEU A 47 6.03 -2.82 -6.28
N VAL A 48 6.21 -1.76 -5.48
CA VAL A 48 5.40 -0.54 -5.60
C VAL A 48 5.62 0.14 -6.96
N ALA A 49 6.85 0.23 -7.43
CA ALA A 49 7.14 0.76 -8.77
C ALA A 49 6.45 -0.05 -9.88
N GLY A 50 6.40 -1.38 -9.76
CA GLY A 50 5.68 -2.25 -10.69
C GLY A 50 4.18 -2.03 -10.68
N LEU A 51 3.57 -1.85 -9.50
CA LEU A 51 2.15 -1.50 -9.37
C LEU A 51 1.85 -0.14 -10.02
N ILE A 52 2.66 0.88 -9.76
CA ILE A 52 2.52 2.21 -10.37
C ILE A 52 2.68 2.12 -11.89
N LYS A 53 3.66 1.38 -12.40
CA LYS A 53 3.84 1.20 -13.85
C LYS A 53 2.59 0.63 -14.51
N ARG A 54 1.99 -0.42 -13.92
CA ARG A 54 0.72 -0.99 -14.41
C ARG A 54 -0.44 -0.01 -14.33
N GLN A 55 -0.44 0.84 -13.30
CA GLN A 55 -1.45 1.88 -13.15
C GLN A 55 -1.36 2.91 -14.29
N LEU A 56 -0.14 3.29 -14.68
CA LEU A 56 0.14 4.23 -15.78
C LEU A 56 -0.13 3.64 -17.18
N GLU A 57 -0.11 2.31 -17.32
CA GLU A 57 -0.46 1.61 -18.56
C GLU A 57 -1.98 1.63 -18.84
N ARG A 58 -2.80 2.06 -17.89
CA ARG A 58 -4.26 2.21 -18.07
C ARG A 58 -4.58 3.42 -18.96
N GLN A 59 -5.67 3.31 -19.72
CA GLN A 59 -6.20 4.42 -20.53
C GLN A 59 -7.02 5.45 -19.73
N TYR A 60 -7.11 5.29 -18.41
CA TYR A 60 -7.88 6.18 -17.55
C TYR A 60 -7.17 6.41 -16.21
N ASP A 61 -7.41 7.57 -15.58
CA ASP A 61 -6.94 7.87 -14.23
C ASP A 61 -7.78 7.10 -13.19
N PRO A 62 -7.19 6.16 -12.45
CA PRO A 62 -7.90 5.43 -11.41
C PRO A 62 -8.26 6.31 -10.20
N GLY A 63 -7.67 7.50 -10.08
CA GLY A 63 -7.99 8.48 -9.04
C GLY A 63 -7.40 8.14 -7.68
N PHE A 64 -6.32 7.35 -7.65
CA PHE A 64 -5.51 7.10 -6.45
C PHE A 64 -4.03 6.93 -6.81
N ILE A 65 -3.15 7.17 -5.85
CA ILE A 65 -1.71 6.90 -5.94
C ILE A 65 -1.28 5.86 -4.90
N ILE A 66 -0.22 5.12 -5.20
CA ILE A 66 0.39 4.14 -4.29
C ILE A 66 1.79 4.62 -3.88
N LEU A 67 2.12 4.53 -2.60
CA LEU A 67 3.40 4.94 -2.03
C LEU A 67 3.98 3.83 -1.16
N ALA A 68 5.31 3.70 -1.16
CA ALA A 68 6.06 2.93 -0.18
C ALA A 68 6.68 3.89 0.86
N LYS A 69 6.52 3.59 2.14
CA LYS A 69 7.04 4.35 3.29
C LYS A 69 7.54 3.41 4.39
N GLY A 70 8.06 4.00 5.46
CA GLY A 70 8.90 3.30 6.44
C GLY A 70 10.37 3.31 6.04
N LEU A 71 11.26 3.10 7.02
CA LEU A 71 12.71 3.07 6.79
C LEU A 71 13.08 1.98 5.79
N GLU A 72 12.41 0.84 5.91
CA GLU A 72 12.60 -0.35 5.11
C GLU A 72 11.58 -0.47 3.96
N ALA A 73 10.77 0.55 3.70
CA ALA A 73 9.67 0.53 2.71
C ALA A 73 8.58 -0.53 3.01
N GLU A 74 8.41 -0.86 4.29
CA GLU A 74 7.51 -1.91 4.82
C GLU A 74 6.06 -1.47 4.98
N LYS A 75 5.76 -0.19 4.75
CA LYS A 75 4.41 0.39 4.83
C LYS A 75 3.95 0.85 3.45
N MET A 76 2.77 0.38 3.03
CA MET A 76 2.12 0.86 1.82
C MET A 76 1.07 1.91 2.18
N ILE A 77 0.99 2.97 1.37
CA ILE A 77 -0.07 3.97 1.46
C ILE A 77 -0.77 4.08 0.12
N ILE A 78 -2.10 4.09 0.13
CA ILE A 78 -2.95 4.33 -1.04
C ILE A 78 -3.83 5.54 -0.76
N ILE A 79 -3.75 6.58 -1.60
CA ILE A 79 -4.47 7.85 -1.35
C ILE A 79 -5.23 8.26 -2.60
N ALA A 80 -6.49 8.64 -2.43
CA ALA A 80 -7.28 9.26 -3.47
C ALA A 80 -6.64 10.59 -3.94
N THR A 81 -6.72 10.86 -5.25
CA THR A 81 -6.22 12.13 -5.82
C THR A 81 -7.34 13.13 -6.13
N GLN A 82 -8.60 12.74 -5.93
CA GLN A 82 -9.78 13.52 -6.29
C GLN A 82 -10.83 13.45 -5.18
N ASP A 83 -11.50 14.57 -4.96
CA ASP A 83 -12.61 14.66 -4.02
C ASP A 83 -13.78 13.73 -4.40
N GLY A 84 -14.48 13.22 -3.40
CA GLY A 84 -15.64 12.33 -3.57
C GLY A 84 -15.28 10.90 -4.01
N ARG A 85 -13.99 10.57 -4.17
CA ARG A 85 -13.52 9.18 -4.35
C ARG A 85 -13.09 8.58 -3.03
N TYR A 86 -13.36 7.28 -2.87
CA TYR A 86 -12.91 6.49 -1.71
C TYR A 86 -13.29 7.09 -0.34
N ASP A 87 -14.39 7.82 -0.30
CA ASP A 87 -14.93 8.59 0.84
C ASP A 87 -15.75 7.74 1.84
N THR A 88 -15.62 6.41 1.79
CA THR A 88 -16.21 5.52 2.80
C THR A 88 -15.29 4.33 3.00
N LEU A 89 -15.36 3.72 4.19
CA LEU A 89 -14.66 2.46 4.48
C LEU A 89 -14.99 1.37 3.45
N TYR A 90 -16.24 1.31 2.99
CA TYR A 90 -16.67 0.34 1.97
C TYR A 90 -16.00 0.57 0.61
N ARG A 91 -15.87 1.83 0.17
CA ARG A 91 -15.16 2.16 -1.08
C ARG A 91 -13.66 1.88 -0.97
N LEU A 92 -13.05 2.12 0.20
CA LEU A 92 -11.64 1.75 0.44
C LEU A 92 -11.45 0.22 0.38
N ARG A 93 -12.33 -0.57 0.99
CA ARG A 93 -12.28 -2.04 0.88
C ARG A 93 -12.54 -2.54 -0.54
N ALA A 94 -13.48 -1.90 -1.26
CA ALA A 94 -13.73 -2.22 -2.67
C ALA A 94 -12.51 -1.94 -3.56
N LEU A 95 -11.71 -0.91 -3.24
CA LEU A 95 -10.44 -0.65 -3.93
C LEU A 95 -9.46 -1.81 -3.74
N ILE A 96 -9.30 -2.33 -2.52
CA ILE A 96 -8.44 -3.51 -2.25
C ILE A 96 -8.93 -4.73 -3.04
N ALA A 97 -10.25 -4.95 -3.08
CA ALA A 97 -10.85 -6.03 -3.86
C ALA A 97 -10.57 -5.86 -5.36
N ALA A 98 -10.64 -4.63 -5.90
CA ALA A 98 -10.28 -4.36 -7.29
C ALA A 98 -8.78 -4.63 -7.56
N LEU A 99 -7.90 -4.21 -6.64
CA LEU A 99 -6.45 -4.44 -6.73
C LEU A 99 -6.08 -5.94 -6.66
N THR A 100 -6.94 -6.80 -6.10
CA THR A 100 -6.72 -8.25 -6.09
C THR A 100 -6.65 -8.82 -7.50
N SER A 101 -7.52 -8.39 -8.40
CA SER A 101 -7.48 -8.82 -9.80
C SER A 101 -6.14 -8.47 -10.46
N GLU A 102 -5.54 -7.34 -10.10
CA GLU A 102 -4.24 -6.91 -10.61
C GLU A 102 -3.07 -7.64 -9.96
N ALA A 103 -3.19 -7.92 -8.66
CA ALA A 103 -2.21 -8.63 -7.86
C ALA A 103 -1.91 -10.01 -8.44
N ARG A 104 -2.94 -10.71 -8.92
CA ARG A 104 -2.84 -12.05 -9.52
C ARG A 104 -1.95 -12.11 -10.75
N PHE A 105 -1.77 -11.00 -11.47
CA PHE A 105 -0.83 -10.93 -12.58
C PHE A 105 0.61 -10.68 -12.13
N SER A 106 0.87 -10.42 -10.85
CA SER A 106 2.24 -10.22 -10.36
C SER A 106 2.99 -11.56 -10.38
N PRO A 107 4.28 -11.56 -10.77
CA PRO A 107 5.09 -12.78 -10.72
C PRO A 107 5.16 -13.39 -9.31
N LEU A 108 5.07 -12.58 -8.26
CA LEU A 108 5.10 -13.07 -6.88
C LEU A 108 3.91 -13.97 -6.55
N LEU A 109 2.71 -13.60 -7.00
CA LEU A 109 1.52 -14.43 -6.81
C LEU A 109 1.45 -15.57 -7.81
N GLN A 110 1.85 -15.37 -9.08
CA GLN A 110 1.86 -16.48 -10.04
C GLN A 110 2.78 -17.63 -9.61
N ASN A 111 3.90 -17.31 -8.97
CA ASN A 111 4.85 -18.30 -8.47
C ASN A 111 4.47 -18.91 -7.11
N SER A 112 3.34 -18.51 -6.53
CA SER A 112 2.86 -19.04 -5.24
C SER A 112 2.07 -20.36 -5.36
N GLY A 113 1.77 -20.80 -6.59
CA GLY A 113 1.11 -22.07 -6.87
C GLY A 113 -0.43 -22.02 -6.96
N ALA A 114 -1.08 -21.11 -6.23
CA ALA A 114 -2.55 -20.95 -6.23
C ALA A 114 -2.96 -19.46 -6.23
N PRO A 115 -2.62 -18.68 -7.26
CA PRO A 115 -2.91 -17.24 -7.33
C PRO A 115 -4.40 -16.89 -7.20
N GLU A 116 -5.31 -17.79 -7.57
CA GLU A 116 -6.76 -17.64 -7.44
C GLU A 116 -7.24 -17.53 -5.99
N ASP A 117 -6.55 -18.20 -5.06
CA ASP A 117 -6.87 -18.23 -3.63
C ASP A 117 -6.34 -17.01 -2.88
N PHE A 118 -5.49 -16.23 -3.53
CA PHE A 118 -4.82 -15.07 -2.93
C PHE A 118 -5.42 -13.74 -3.37
N ASN A 119 -5.33 -12.77 -2.47
CA ASN A 119 -5.77 -11.40 -2.65
C ASN A 119 -4.62 -10.39 -2.57
N PHE A 120 -4.94 -9.11 -2.72
CA PHE A 120 -3.95 -8.04 -2.67
C PHE A 120 -3.15 -8.00 -1.35
N LEU A 121 -3.78 -8.31 -0.21
CA LEU A 121 -3.10 -8.33 1.09
C LEU A 121 -2.13 -9.51 1.22
N ASP A 122 -2.40 -10.63 0.55
CA ASP A 122 -1.44 -11.74 0.45
C ASP A 122 -0.22 -11.35 -0.40
N LEU A 123 -0.40 -10.59 -1.48
CA LEU A 123 0.73 -10.02 -2.22
C LEU A 123 1.58 -9.10 -1.32
N LEU A 124 0.94 -8.27 -0.49
CA LEU A 124 1.64 -7.43 0.47
C LEU A 124 2.40 -8.28 1.49
N LYS A 125 1.79 -9.34 2.01
CA LYS A 125 2.43 -10.27 2.94
C LYS A 125 3.65 -10.95 2.31
N LEU A 126 3.51 -11.53 1.11
CA LEU A 126 4.60 -12.15 0.35
C LEU A 126 5.75 -11.16 0.11
N GLY A 127 5.39 -9.92 -0.23
CA GLY A 127 6.33 -8.79 -0.39
C GLY A 127 6.90 -8.24 0.91
N GLY A 128 6.57 -8.82 2.07
CA GLY A 128 7.06 -8.43 3.39
C GLY A 128 6.65 -7.02 3.83
N PHE A 129 5.48 -6.55 3.39
CA PHE A 129 4.83 -5.38 3.96
C PHE A 129 4.13 -5.76 5.27
N THR A 130 4.07 -4.80 6.19
CA THR A 130 3.47 -4.98 7.53
C THR A 130 2.23 -4.13 7.74
N GLU A 131 2.03 -3.10 6.90
CA GLU A 131 0.96 -2.13 7.04
C GLU A 131 0.49 -1.65 5.66
N LEU A 132 -0.83 -1.55 5.48
CA LEU A 132 -1.47 -0.81 4.39
C LEU A 132 -2.34 0.28 5.00
N THR A 133 -2.13 1.53 4.63
CA THR A 133 -3.06 2.63 4.95
C THR A 133 -3.75 3.12 3.68
N LEU A 134 -5.07 3.18 3.68
CA LEU A 134 -5.87 3.78 2.61
C LEU A 134 -6.52 5.07 3.08
N SER A 135 -6.61 6.08 2.22
CA SER A 135 -7.25 7.35 2.57
C SER A 135 -7.89 8.03 1.37
N ASN A 136 -8.94 8.82 1.63
CA ASN A 136 -9.48 9.77 0.65
C ASN A 136 -8.65 11.07 0.56
N GLY A 137 -7.56 11.20 1.33
CA GLY A 137 -6.70 12.39 1.35
C GLY A 137 -7.29 13.61 2.06
N ARG A 138 -8.50 13.51 2.63
CA ARG A 138 -9.20 14.61 3.29
C ARG A 138 -9.42 14.33 4.78
N ASP A 139 -10.32 13.41 5.07
CA ASP A 139 -10.89 13.20 6.40
C ASP A 139 -11.11 11.72 6.73
N ILE A 140 -10.85 10.79 5.80
CA ILE A 140 -11.00 9.35 6.01
C ILE A 140 -9.66 8.67 5.80
N ALA A 141 -9.26 7.86 6.78
CA ALA A 141 -8.14 6.94 6.70
C ALA A 141 -8.49 5.61 7.39
N HIS A 142 -8.11 4.52 6.74
CA HIS A 142 -8.28 3.16 7.22
C HIS A 142 -6.92 2.44 7.20
N ARG A 143 -6.54 1.82 8.33
CA ARG A 143 -5.29 1.07 8.45
C ARG A 143 -5.56 -0.42 8.49
N ILE A 144 -4.74 -1.19 7.79
CA ILE A 144 -4.72 -2.65 7.81
C ILE A 144 -3.33 -3.09 8.25
N ILE A 145 -3.28 -3.81 9.38
CA ILE A 145 -2.06 -4.49 9.83
C ILE A 145 -1.99 -5.85 9.12
N VAL A 146 -0.89 -6.09 8.40
CA VAL A 146 -0.67 -7.31 7.60
C VAL A 146 0.24 -8.25 8.39
N LYS A 147 -0.32 -9.39 8.80
CA LYS A 147 0.35 -10.42 9.60
C LYS A 147 0.58 -11.70 8.83
#